data_AF-A0AA39HL07-F1
#
_entry.id   AF-A0AA39HL07-F1
#
_cell.length_a   1.000
_cell.length_b   1.000
_cell.length_c   1.000
_cell.angle_alpha   90.00
_cell.angle_beta   90.00
_cell.angle_gamma   90.00
#
_symmetry.space_group_name_H-M   'P 1'
#
loop_
_entity.id
_entity.type
_entity.pdbx_description
1 polymer ?
#
loop_
_entity_poly.entity_id
_entity_poly.type
_entity_poly.pdbx_seq_one_letter_code
_entity_poly.pdbx_strand_id
1 'polypeptide(L)'
;MGTAASNAPPPPYPKGEPFLPDDEFEEKTFKKIRVQMFLLSSLITIPLAVVVFLNVTEEDATKPCDEPAYLDKAFLYNSRYLDRYNYLLRQWILGEDTITGNTPPFKAANRLRALANEQYEYQNELSGSGNMNYRNELAENRALFAHYQDKSYSTVVTAIQEYLQSKSIDRTIALERFLADYIEYPTDDAQRKLNTTMVQMDADVVEFKSNRISKEFHKELDEHWLKLKQRTTPGISTKCLTADFDSEQLFSEYKMAVRYRSVYCVPEGEKTMSTSDKAVLVICGAVILDLIAWKLFMLGLKYLGGIY
;
A
#
# COMPACT_ATOMS: atom_id res chain seq x y z
N MET A 1 -79.90 46.80 -66.04
CA MET A 1 -79.29 45.59 -65.44
C MET A 1 -77.86 45.51 -65.95
N GLY A 2 -76.89 45.49 -65.05
CA GLY A 2 -75.46 45.48 -65.38
C GLY A 2 -74.73 46.68 -64.78
N THR A 3 -74.19 46.50 -63.58
CA THR A 3 -73.11 47.35 -63.05
C THR A 3 -71.97 46.46 -62.61
N ALA A 4 -70.83 46.74 -63.21
CA ALA A 4 -69.56 46.04 -63.18
C ALA A 4 -69.05 45.72 -61.77
N ALA A 5 -68.62 44.48 -61.57
CA ALA A 5 -67.78 44.10 -60.46
C ALA A 5 -66.40 44.75 -60.63
N SER A 6 -66.04 45.59 -59.66
CA SER A 6 -64.75 46.27 -59.55
C SER A 6 -63.64 45.24 -59.26
N ASN A 7 -62.82 44.95 -60.27
CA ASN A 7 -61.57 44.22 -60.12
C ASN A 7 -60.52 45.10 -59.42
N ALA A 8 -60.51 45.09 -58.09
CA ALA A 8 -59.40 45.64 -57.31
C ALA A 8 -58.26 44.62 -57.23
N PRO A 9 -57.01 44.98 -57.53
CA PRO A 9 -55.87 44.08 -57.41
C PRO A 9 -55.63 43.68 -55.94
N PRO A 10 -55.21 42.44 -55.66
CA PRO A 10 -54.95 41.97 -54.31
C PRO A 10 -53.82 42.80 -53.67
N PRO A 11 -53.89 43.05 -52.34
CA PRO A 11 -52.87 43.82 -51.64
C PRO A 11 -51.48 43.17 -51.79
N PRO A 12 -50.41 43.97 -51.94
CA PRO A 12 -49.07 43.44 -52.04
C PRO A 12 -48.72 42.66 -50.76
N TYR A 13 -48.18 41.45 -50.91
CA TYR A 13 -47.71 40.64 -49.79
C TYR A 13 -46.69 41.45 -48.96
N PRO A 14 -46.80 41.45 -47.63
CA PRO A 14 -45.85 42.14 -46.77
C PRO A 14 -44.46 41.55 -47.03
N LYS A 15 -43.48 42.42 -47.35
CA LYS A 15 -42.07 42.04 -47.43
C LYS A 15 -41.68 41.55 -46.04
N GLY A 16 -41.61 40.23 -45.85
CA GLY A 16 -41.13 39.63 -44.62
C GLY A 16 -39.72 40.12 -44.36
N GLU A 17 -39.51 40.73 -43.19
CA GLU A 17 -38.17 41.02 -42.72
C GLU A 17 -37.41 39.69 -42.65
N PRO A 18 -36.17 39.64 -43.17
CA PRO A 18 -35.36 38.44 -43.09
C PRO A 18 -35.22 38.06 -41.62
N PHE A 19 -35.72 36.87 -41.28
CA PHE A 19 -35.63 36.30 -39.95
C PHE A 19 -34.15 36.03 -39.66
N LEU A 20 -33.45 37.02 -39.10
CA LEU A 20 -32.11 36.84 -38.57
C LEU A 20 -32.26 35.98 -37.31
N PRO A 21 -31.70 34.77 -37.27
CA PRO A 21 -31.68 34.00 -36.04
C PRO A 21 -31.02 34.84 -34.95
N ASP A 22 -31.65 34.93 -33.78
CA ASP A 22 -31.06 35.61 -32.63
C ASP A 22 -29.73 34.91 -32.28
N ASP A 23 -28.61 35.58 -32.55
CA ASP A 23 -27.26 35.09 -32.22
C ASP A 23 -27.14 34.70 -30.73
N GLU A 24 -27.92 35.35 -29.87
CA GLU A 24 -28.02 35.06 -28.43
C GLU A 24 -28.62 33.66 -28.14
N PHE A 25 -29.56 33.20 -28.97
CA PHE A 25 -30.20 31.90 -28.81
C PHE A 25 -29.25 30.75 -29.17
N GLU A 26 -28.47 30.91 -30.24
CA GLU A 26 -27.48 29.93 -30.66
C GLU A 26 -26.36 29.78 -29.62
N GLU A 27 -25.81 30.90 -29.11
CA GLU A 27 -24.72 30.85 -28.12
C GLU A 27 -25.14 30.11 -26.84
N LYS A 28 -26.35 30.40 -26.33
CA LYS A 28 -26.88 29.76 -25.12
C LYS A 28 -27.08 28.25 -25.31
N THR A 29 -27.56 27.86 -26.48
CA THR A 29 -27.79 26.45 -26.84
C THR A 29 -26.48 25.69 -26.96
N PHE A 30 -25.48 26.27 -27.64
CA PHE A 30 -24.14 25.68 -27.75
C PHE A 30 -23.44 25.53 -26.39
N LYS A 31 -23.56 26.53 -25.51
CA LYS A 31 -22.98 26.45 -24.16
C LYS A 31 -23.61 25.31 -23.35
N LYS A 32 -24.93 25.16 -23.41
CA LYS A 32 -25.65 24.07 -22.73
C LYS A 32 -25.21 22.69 -23.26
N ILE A 33 -25.12 22.55 -24.59
CA ILE A 33 -24.68 21.30 -25.23
C ILE A 33 -23.24 20.95 -24.82
N ARG A 34 -22.32 21.94 -24.81
CA ARG A 34 -20.93 21.73 -24.37
C ARG A 34 -20.84 21.24 -22.92
N VAL A 35 -21.60 21.87 -22.01
CA VAL A 35 -21.62 21.46 -20.60
C VAL A 35 -22.20 20.04 -20.46
N GLN A 36 -23.28 19.72 -21.17
CA GLN A 36 -23.89 18.39 -21.13
C GLN A 36 -22.94 17.31 -21.66
N MET A 37 -22.24 17.57 -22.79
CA MET A 37 -21.28 16.62 -23.34
C MET A 37 -20.07 16.41 -22.42
N PHE A 38 -19.55 17.48 -21.79
CA PHE A 38 -18.48 17.37 -20.81
C PHE A 38 -18.91 16.49 -19.63
N LEU A 39 -20.09 16.75 -19.05
CA LEU A 39 -20.61 15.95 -17.93
C LEU A 39 -20.79 14.47 -18.29
N LEU A 40 -21.26 14.18 -19.51
CA LEU A 40 -21.41 12.80 -19.98
C LEU A 40 -20.05 12.11 -20.19
N SER A 41 -19.03 12.82 -20.70
CA SER A 41 -17.66 12.29 -20.81
C SER A 41 -17.10 11.95 -19.45
N SER A 42 -17.11 12.92 -18.52
CA SER A 42 -16.57 12.75 -17.17
C SER A 42 -17.26 11.62 -16.40
N LEU A 43 -18.56 11.42 -16.62
CA LEU A 43 -19.34 10.33 -16.01
C LEU A 43 -18.83 8.94 -16.42
N ILE A 44 -18.17 8.81 -17.58
CA ILE A 44 -17.63 7.55 -18.09
C ILE A 44 -16.13 7.44 -17.78
N THR A 45 -15.37 8.51 -18.01
CA THR A 45 -13.90 8.48 -17.88
C THR A 45 -13.44 8.33 -16.43
N ILE A 46 -14.11 8.98 -15.48
CA ILE A 46 -13.73 8.92 -14.07
C ILE A 46 -13.93 7.50 -13.49
N PRO A 47 -15.09 6.83 -13.61
CA PRO A 47 -15.23 5.46 -13.11
C PRO A 47 -14.26 4.48 -13.76
N LEU A 48 -14.03 4.61 -15.07
CA LEU A 48 -13.08 3.74 -15.77
C LEU A 48 -11.65 3.93 -15.25
N ALA A 49 -11.22 5.18 -15.05
CA ALA A 49 -9.92 5.48 -14.48
C ALA A 49 -9.78 4.95 -13.04
N VAL A 50 -10.84 5.05 -12.23
CA VAL A 50 -10.87 4.46 -10.88
C VAL A 50 -10.75 2.94 -10.94
N VAL A 51 -11.49 2.25 -11.81
CA VAL A 51 -11.39 0.78 -11.96
C VAL A 51 -10.00 0.35 -12.40
N VAL A 52 -9.43 1.01 -13.43
CA VAL A 52 -8.07 0.72 -13.90
C VAL A 52 -7.06 0.92 -12.78
N PHE A 53 -7.20 2.00 -12.02
CA PHE A 53 -6.31 2.28 -10.90
C PHE A 53 -6.44 1.27 -9.76
N LEU A 54 -7.66 0.89 -9.38
CA LEU A 54 -7.87 -0.16 -8.38
C LEU A 54 -7.18 -1.44 -8.84
N ASN A 55 -7.36 -1.86 -10.09
CA ASN A 55 -6.70 -3.04 -10.65
C ASN A 55 -5.16 -2.94 -10.69
N VAL A 56 -4.59 -1.73 -10.87
CA VAL A 56 -3.13 -1.52 -10.94
C VAL A 56 -2.50 -1.38 -9.55
N THR A 57 -3.27 -0.92 -8.56
CA THR A 57 -2.75 -0.62 -7.21
C THR A 57 -3.17 -1.60 -6.14
N GLU A 58 -4.17 -2.42 -6.41
CA GLU A 58 -4.44 -3.61 -5.64
C GLU A 58 -3.18 -4.47 -5.71
N GLU A 59 -2.55 -4.60 -4.54
CA GLU A 59 -1.40 -5.47 -4.42
C GLU A 59 -1.90 -6.88 -4.75
N ASP A 60 -1.34 -7.45 -5.82
CA ASP A 60 -1.73 -8.77 -6.26
C ASP A 60 -1.50 -9.77 -5.11
N ALA A 61 -2.58 -10.12 -4.41
CA ALA A 61 -2.59 -11.08 -3.32
C ALA A 61 -2.65 -12.52 -3.84
N THR A 62 -2.67 -12.72 -5.17
CA THR A 62 -2.70 -14.07 -5.73
C THR A 62 -1.42 -14.81 -5.37
N LYS A 63 -1.60 -16.04 -4.90
CA LYS A 63 -0.50 -16.95 -4.59
C LYS A 63 0.25 -17.30 -5.89
N PRO A 64 1.56 -17.04 -5.99
CA PRO A 64 2.35 -17.52 -7.11
C PRO A 64 2.28 -19.05 -7.22
N CYS A 65 2.23 -19.57 -8.46
CA CYS A 65 2.24 -21.01 -8.69
C CYS A 65 3.57 -21.67 -8.30
N ASP A 66 4.66 -20.90 -8.33
CA ASP A 66 6.00 -21.34 -7.95
C ASP A 66 6.24 -21.07 -6.46
N GLU A 67 6.64 -22.11 -5.72
CA GLU A 67 6.89 -22.04 -4.27
C GLU A 67 8.00 -21.03 -3.89
N PRO A 68 9.17 -21.02 -4.55
CA PRO A 68 10.16 -19.96 -4.36
C PRO A 68 9.58 -18.57 -4.58
N ALA A 69 8.86 -18.35 -5.70
CA ALA A 69 8.23 -17.06 -5.97
C ALA A 69 7.21 -16.66 -4.90
N TYR A 70 6.49 -17.63 -4.31
CA TYR A 70 5.60 -17.38 -3.17
C TYR A 70 6.38 -16.90 -1.92
N LEU A 71 7.49 -17.55 -1.56
CA LEU A 71 8.31 -17.15 -0.42
C LEU A 71 8.95 -15.77 -0.62
N ASP A 72 9.49 -15.50 -1.81
CA ASP A 72 10.03 -14.19 -2.18
C ASP A 72 8.97 -13.10 -2.09
N LYS A 73 7.77 -13.38 -2.60
CA LYS A 73 6.62 -12.47 -2.51
C LYS A 73 6.24 -12.21 -1.05
N ALA A 74 6.13 -13.25 -0.23
CA ALA A 74 5.82 -13.12 1.20
C ALA A 74 6.84 -12.25 1.96
N PHE A 75 8.13 -12.43 1.68
CA PHE A 75 9.20 -11.63 2.29
C PHE A 75 9.21 -10.18 1.80
N LEU A 76 9.01 -9.96 0.49
CA LEU A 76 8.90 -8.62 -0.09
C LEU A 76 7.78 -7.81 0.57
N TYR A 77 6.60 -8.42 0.75
CA TYR A 77 5.49 -7.76 1.43
C TYR A 77 5.80 -7.47 2.89
N ASN A 78 6.39 -8.42 3.63
CA ASN A 78 6.83 -8.17 5.02
C ASN A 78 7.76 -6.94 5.11
N SER A 79 8.72 -6.80 4.18
CA SER A 79 9.60 -5.63 4.15
C SER A 79 8.83 -4.33 3.97
N ARG A 80 7.86 -4.29 3.04
CA ARG A 80 7.03 -3.10 2.81
C ARG A 80 6.15 -2.73 4.01
N TYR A 81 5.55 -3.73 4.65
CA TYR A 81 4.75 -3.51 5.86
C TYR A 81 5.60 -2.98 7.00
N LEU A 82 6.80 -3.54 7.21
CA LEU A 82 7.75 -3.08 8.20
C LEU A 82 8.20 -1.63 7.94
N ASP A 83 8.47 -1.26 6.68
CA ASP A 83 8.83 0.11 6.31
C ASP A 83 7.68 1.08 6.57
N ARG A 84 6.44 0.70 6.25
CA ARG A 84 5.23 1.49 6.55
C ARG A 84 5.00 1.61 8.06
N TYR A 85 5.27 0.55 8.82
CA TYR A 85 5.18 0.53 10.28
C TYR A 85 6.18 1.51 10.89
N ASN A 86 7.45 1.44 10.46
CA ASN A 86 8.52 2.35 10.89
C ASN A 86 8.18 3.80 10.58
N TYR A 87 7.65 4.08 9.39
CA TYR A 87 7.21 5.42 9.00
C TYR A 87 6.12 5.95 9.94
N LEU A 88 5.05 5.17 10.19
CA LEU A 88 3.96 5.60 11.08
C LEU A 88 4.43 5.81 12.52
N LEU A 89 5.30 4.92 13.02
CA LEU A 89 5.88 5.05 14.35
C LEU A 89 6.70 6.35 14.46
N ARG A 90 7.58 6.61 13.49
CA ARG A 90 8.41 7.82 13.45
C ARG A 90 7.58 9.09 13.37
N GLN A 91 6.56 9.13 12.52
CA GLN A 91 5.62 10.25 12.40
C GLN A 91 4.93 10.55 13.74
N TRP A 92 4.48 9.51 14.44
CA TRP A 92 3.90 9.66 15.77
C TRP A 92 4.92 10.18 16.80
N ILE A 93 6.16 9.72 16.75
CA ILE A 93 7.23 10.18 17.65
C ILE A 93 7.57 11.65 17.42
N LEU A 94 7.64 12.08 16.16
CA LEU A 94 7.91 13.47 15.76
C LEU A 94 6.73 14.42 16.03
N GLY A 95 5.51 13.89 16.23
CA GLY A 95 4.30 14.70 16.32
C GLY A 95 3.84 15.25 14.97
N GLU A 96 4.30 14.68 13.86
CA GLU A 96 3.98 15.12 12.49
C GLU A 96 2.64 14.58 11.98
N ASP A 97 1.98 13.73 12.75
CA ASP A 97 0.75 13.05 12.38
C ASP A 97 -0.46 14.03 12.37
N THR A 98 -0.77 14.54 11.17
CA THR A 98 -1.93 15.33 10.68
C THR A 98 -2.64 16.36 11.60
N ILE A 99 -2.83 17.58 11.06
CA ILE A 99 -3.70 18.73 11.44
C ILE A 99 -3.60 19.26 12.89
N THR A 100 -3.52 18.42 13.91
CA THR A 100 -3.52 18.83 15.33
C THR A 100 -2.19 18.61 16.05
N GLY A 101 -1.22 17.95 15.40
CA GLY A 101 0.18 17.82 15.88
C GLY A 101 0.37 17.00 17.16
N ASN A 102 -0.68 16.32 17.64
CA ASN A 102 -0.67 15.60 18.93
C ASN A 102 -1.56 14.35 18.86
N THR A 103 -1.17 13.36 18.06
CA THR A 103 -1.86 12.06 18.07
C THR A 103 -1.63 11.37 19.42
N PRO A 104 -2.68 11.13 20.23
CA PRO A 104 -2.53 10.48 21.52
C PRO A 104 -2.04 9.04 21.35
N PRO A 105 -1.28 8.48 22.32
CA PRO A 105 -0.65 7.16 22.21
C PRO A 105 -1.62 6.06 21.78
N PHE A 106 -2.85 6.01 22.33
CA PHE A 106 -3.83 4.97 21.98
C PHE A 106 -4.27 5.01 20.50
N LYS A 107 -4.35 6.20 19.88
CA LYS A 107 -4.68 6.32 18.45
C LYS A 107 -3.53 5.83 17.58
N ALA A 108 -2.29 6.15 17.96
CA ALA A 108 -1.11 5.67 17.25
C ALA A 108 -0.95 4.16 17.38
N ALA A 109 -1.10 3.63 18.61
CA ALA A 109 -1.11 2.19 18.86
C ALA A 109 -2.17 1.47 18.03
N ASN A 110 -3.40 1.99 17.96
CA ASN A 110 -4.46 1.40 17.13
C ASN A 110 -4.10 1.39 15.64
N ARG A 111 -3.46 2.44 15.11
CA ARG A 111 -2.99 2.49 13.72
C ARG A 111 -1.88 1.48 13.45
N LEU A 112 -0.88 1.41 14.33
CA LEU A 112 0.22 0.45 14.23
C LEU A 112 -0.28 -1.00 14.36
N ARG A 113 -1.20 -1.27 15.29
CA ARG A 113 -1.84 -2.58 15.46
C ARG A 113 -2.67 -2.98 14.24
N ALA A 114 -3.43 -2.04 13.68
CA ALA A 114 -4.18 -2.28 12.45
C ALA A 114 -3.25 -2.68 11.30
N LEU A 115 -2.10 -2.02 11.17
CA LEU A 115 -1.10 -2.36 10.16
C LEU A 115 -0.48 -3.76 10.38
N ALA A 116 -0.12 -4.11 11.61
CA ALA A 116 0.41 -5.43 11.94
C ALA A 116 -0.63 -6.55 11.69
N ASN A 117 -1.93 -6.24 11.89
CA ASN A 117 -3.02 -7.16 11.58
C ASN A 117 -3.27 -7.27 10.07
N GLU A 118 -3.23 -6.15 9.33
CA GLU A 118 -3.31 -6.13 7.86
C GLU A 118 -2.19 -7.00 7.25
N GLN A 119 -0.96 -6.86 7.75
CA GLN A 119 0.16 -7.72 7.34
C GLN A 119 -0.13 -9.20 7.62
N TYR A 120 -0.62 -9.52 8.81
CA TYR A 120 -0.93 -10.88 9.21
C TYR A 120 -2.03 -11.51 8.34
N GLU A 121 -3.11 -10.77 8.09
CA GLU A 121 -4.22 -11.17 7.22
C GLU A 121 -3.72 -11.39 5.80
N TYR A 122 -2.91 -10.48 5.28
CA TYR A 122 -2.30 -10.59 3.96
C TYR A 122 -1.44 -11.86 3.81
N GLN A 123 -0.61 -12.18 4.82
CA GLN A 123 0.20 -13.41 4.81
C GLN A 123 -0.68 -14.67 4.78
N ASN A 124 -1.80 -14.64 5.50
CA ASN A 124 -2.78 -15.73 5.51
C ASN A 124 -3.49 -15.87 4.15
N GLU A 125 -3.93 -14.77 3.56
CA GLU A 125 -4.56 -14.75 2.22
C GLU A 125 -3.59 -15.24 1.14
N LEU A 126 -2.35 -14.75 1.15
CA LEU A 126 -1.30 -15.15 0.20
C LEU A 126 -1.02 -16.66 0.26
N SER A 127 -1.20 -17.31 1.42
CA SER A 127 -1.03 -18.77 1.55
C SER A 127 -2.05 -19.58 0.75
N GLY A 128 -3.25 -19.03 0.53
CA GLY A 128 -4.40 -19.69 -0.08
C GLY A 128 -4.92 -20.94 0.67
N SER A 129 -4.36 -21.27 1.83
CA SER A 129 -4.58 -22.54 2.54
C SER A 129 -5.36 -22.40 3.85
N GLY A 130 -5.48 -21.17 4.38
CA GLY A 130 -5.95 -20.92 5.74
C GLY A 130 -5.03 -21.46 6.85
N ASN A 131 -3.95 -22.17 6.50
CA ASN A 131 -2.91 -22.58 7.43
C ASN A 131 -1.89 -21.45 7.57
N MET A 132 -1.90 -20.77 8.72
CA MET A 132 -0.97 -19.69 9.04
C MET A 132 0.49 -20.16 9.10
N ASN A 133 0.71 -21.45 9.31
CA ASN A 133 2.04 -22.05 9.31
C ASN A 133 2.51 -22.52 7.92
N TYR A 134 1.65 -22.44 6.88
CA TYR A 134 1.98 -22.94 5.54
C TYR A 134 3.30 -22.40 5.01
N ARG A 135 3.56 -21.10 5.19
CA ARG A 135 4.81 -20.45 4.77
C ARG A 135 6.04 -21.08 5.44
N ASN A 136 5.96 -21.26 6.77
CA ASN A 136 7.04 -21.86 7.56
C ASN A 136 7.24 -23.33 7.20
N GLU A 137 6.16 -24.11 7.12
CA GLU A 137 6.20 -25.53 6.77
C GLU A 137 6.79 -25.74 5.38
N LEU A 138 6.38 -24.91 4.40
CA LEU A 138 6.91 -24.95 3.05
C LEU A 138 8.41 -24.65 3.03
N ALA A 139 8.84 -23.55 3.65
CA ALA A 139 10.24 -23.16 3.68
C ALA A 139 11.11 -24.19 4.44
N GLU A 140 10.60 -24.74 5.54
CA GLU A 140 11.25 -25.83 6.29
C GLU A 140 11.42 -27.07 5.41
N ASN A 141 10.34 -27.55 4.79
CA ASN A 141 10.37 -28.73 3.93
C ASN A 141 11.37 -28.57 2.78
N ARG A 142 11.48 -27.37 2.20
CA ARG A 142 12.47 -27.06 1.16
C ARG A 142 13.90 -27.14 1.68
N ALA A 143 14.17 -26.58 2.86
CA ALA A 143 15.48 -26.64 3.49
C ALA A 143 15.87 -28.10 3.82
N LEU A 144 14.95 -28.88 4.40
CA LEU A 144 15.17 -30.29 4.70
C LEU A 144 15.38 -31.12 3.43
N PHE A 145 14.56 -30.90 2.39
CA PHE A 145 14.71 -31.61 1.12
C PHE A 145 16.05 -31.30 0.44
N ALA A 146 16.47 -30.02 0.42
CA ALA A 146 17.77 -29.65 -0.12
C ALA A 146 18.90 -30.32 0.67
N HIS A 147 18.79 -30.37 2.00
CA HIS A 147 19.77 -31.01 2.87
C HIS A 147 19.85 -32.53 2.66
N TYR A 148 18.72 -33.24 2.65
CA TYR A 148 18.69 -34.70 2.54
C TYR A 148 19.00 -35.24 1.15
N GLN A 149 18.81 -34.44 0.10
CA GLN A 149 19.17 -34.82 -1.28
C GLN A 149 20.63 -34.56 -1.61
N ASP A 150 21.46 -34.21 -0.62
CA ASP A 150 22.88 -33.88 -0.80
C ASP A 150 23.11 -32.89 -1.95
N LYS A 151 22.24 -31.86 -2.02
CA LYS A 151 22.39 -30.79 -3.00
C LYS A 151 23.68 -30.02 -2.71
N SER A 152 24.11 -29.21 -3.68
CA SER A 152 25.27 -28.35 -3.47
C SER A 152 25.13 -27.50 -2.20
N TYR A 153 26.24 -27.28 -1.50
CA TYR A 153 26.30 -26.46 -0.28
C TYR A 153 25.54 -25.13 -0.44
N SER A 154 25.72 -24.44 -1.58
CA SER A 154 25.01 -23.20 -1.89
C SER A 154 23.49 -23.34 -1.91
N THR A 155 22.98 -24.44 -2.47
CA THR A 155 21.53 -24.69 -2.56
C THR A 155 20.93 -24.95 -1.19
N VAL A 156 21.65 -25.70 -0.34
CA VAL A 156 21.23 -25.96 1.04
C VAL A 156 21.22 -24.66 1.85
N VAL A 157 22.26 -23.84 1.73
CA VAL A 157 22.34 -22.53 2.38
C VAL A 157 21.19 -21.62 1.93
N THR A 158 20.90 -21.52 0.64
CA THR A 158 19.77 -20.70 0.15
C THR A 158 18.43 -21.17 0.72
N ALA A 159 18.15 -22.48 0.71
CA ALA A 159 16.89 -22.99 1.25
C ALA A 159 16.78 -22.79 2.77
N ILE A 160 17.89 -22.87 3.51
CA ILE A 160 17.94 -22.52 4.93
C ILE A 160 17.65 -21.02 5.15
N GLN A 161 18.21 -20.15 4.31
CA GLN A 161 17.96 -18.71 4.38
C GLN A 161 16.48 -18.39 4.12
N GLU A 162 15.83 -19.05 3.16
CA GLU A 162 14.39 -18.97 2.92
C GLU A 162 13.58 -19.33 4.20
N TYR A 163 13.96 -20.41 4.89
CA TYR A 163 13.34 -20.79 6.17
C TYR A 163 13.52 -19.71 7.25
N LEU A 164 14.74 -19.21 7.44
CA LEU A 164 15.01 -18.15 8.42
C LEU A 164 14.24 -16.86 8.09
N GLN A 165 14.13 -16.51 6.81
CA GLN A 165 13.31 -15.38 6.36
C GLN A 165 11.84 -15.59 6.73
N SER A 166 11.28 -16.77 6.50
CA SER A 166 9.90 -17.09 6.90
C SER A 166 9.68 -16.95 8.40
N LYS A 167 10.61 -17.42 9.24
CA LYS A 167 10.56 -17.23 10.70
C LYS A 167 10.73 -15.76 11.12
N SER A 168 11.54 -14.99 10.38
CA SER A 168 11.72 -13.56 10.65
C SER A 168 10.43 -12.76 10.47
N ILE A 169 9.53 -13.18 9.56
CA ILE A 169 8.22 -12.54 9.35
C ILE A 169 7.35 -12.67 10.60
N ASP A 170 7.23 -13.86 11.18
CA ASP A 170 6.44 -14.06 12.41
C ASP A 170 7.03 -13.29 13.58
N ARG A 171 8.37 -13.26 13.65
CA ARG A 171 9.09 -12.44 14.62
C ARG A 171 8.74 -10.97 14.51
N THR A 172 8.74 -10.45 13.28
CA THR A 172 8.43 -9.05 12.99
C THR A 172 7.02 -8.72 13.45
N ILE A 173 6.01 -9.50 13.03
CA ILE A 173 4.60 -9.26 13.35
C ILE A 173 4.35 -9.28 14.86
N ALA A 174 4.94 -10.21 15.62
CA ALA A 174 4.71 -10.22 17.07
C ALA A 174 5.40 -9.05 17.77
N LEU A 175 6.57 -8.62 17.30
CA LEU A 175 7.24 -7.44 17.84
C LEU A 175 6.48 -6.15 17.50
N GLU A 176 5.88 -6.05 16.33
CA GLU A 176 5.02 -4.93 15.94
C GLU A 176 3.76 -4.84 16.82
N ARG A 177 3.12 -5.98 17.09
CA ARG A 177 1.99 -6.06 18.03
C ARG A 177 2.42 -5.69 19.45
N PHE A 178 3.53 -6.26 19.93
CA PHE A 178 4.09 -5.92 21.24
C PHE A 178 4.35 -4.41 21.37
N LEU A 179 4.98 -3.79 20.36
CA LEU A 179 5.31 -2.38 20.40
C LEU A 179 4.05 -1.51 20.36
N ALA A 180 3.04 -1.86 19.57
CA ALA A 180 1.75 -1.18 19.57
C ALA A 180 1.06 -1.26 20.95
N ASP A 181 1.05 -2.44 21.57
CA ASP A 181 0.50 -2.65 22.91
C ASP A 181 1.28 -1.85 23.97
N TYR A 182 2.62 -1.81 23.87
CA TYR A 182 3.47 -1.04 24.77
C TYR A 182 3.25 0.48 24.63
N ILE A 183 2.98 0.97 23.41
CA ILE A 183 2.63 2.38 23.17
C ILE A 183 1.28 2.72 23.81
N GLU A 184 0.30 1.83 23.73
CA GLU A 184 -1.03 2.05 24.32
C GLU A 184 -0.98 2.00 25.85
N TYR A 185 -0.37 0.95 26.40
CA TYR A 185 -0.33 0.65 27.83
C TYR A 185 1.07 0.20 28.26
N PRO A 186 2.00 1.13 28.56
CA PRO A 186 3.31 0.78 29.09
C PRO A 186 3.16 0.12 30.47
N THR A 187 3.43 -1.19 30.56
CA THR A 187 3.38 -1.94 31.83
C THR A 187 4.78 -2.22 32.38
N ASP A 188 4.88 -2.44 33.70
CA ASP A 188 6.14 -2.82 34.36
C ASP A 188 6.62 -4.24 33.97
N ASP A 189 5.70 -5.10 33.51
CA ASP A 189 6.01 -6.46 33.05
C ASP A 189 6.35 -6.54 31.54
N ALA A 190 6.37 -5.40 30.83
CA ALA A 190 6.57 -5.36 29.39
C ALA A 190 7.91 -5.98 28.94
N GLN A 191 9.00 -5.74 29.68
CA GLN A 191 10.30 -6.36 29.39
C GLN A 191 10.24 -7.90 29.47
N ARG A 192 9.52 -8.43 30.47
CA ARG A 192 9.34 -9.87 30.63
C ARG A 192 8.54 -10.46 29.48
N LYS A 193 7.45 -9.81 29.08
CA LYS A 193 6.63 -10.21 27.93
C LYS A 193 7.45 -10.22 26.64
N LEU A 194 8.22 -9.16 26.38
CA LEU A 194 9.13 -9.09 25.24
C LEU A 194 10.13 -10.25 25.25
N ASN A 195 10.76 -10.50 26.39
CA ASN A 195 11.70 -11.59 26.56
C ASN A 195 11.06 -12.95 26.25
N THR A 196 9.87 -13.22 26.79
CA THR A 196 9.13 -14.46 26.52
C THR A 196 8.84 -14.62 25.02
N THR A 197 8.36 -13.56 24.36
CA THR A 197 8.09 -13.58 22.91
C THR A 197 9.37 -13.86 22.10
N MET A 198 10.47 -13.18 22.41
CA MET A 198 11.75 -13.38 21.72
C MET A 198 12.32 -14.79 21.92
N VAL A 199 12.28 -15.30 23.16
CA VAL A 199 12.77 -16.65 23.48
C VAL A 199 11.95 -17.71 22.75
N GLN A 200 10.63 -17.57 22.70
CA GLN A 200 9.77 -18.52 21.98
C GLN A 200 10.11 -18.58 20.49
N MET A 201 10.41 -17.44 19.87
CA MET A 201 10.77 -17.37 18.44
C MET A 201 12.17 -17.90 18.14
N ASP A 202 13.13 -17.61 19.03
CA ASP A 202 14.49 -18.14 18.88
C ASP A 202 14.53 -19.66 19.15
N ALA A 203 13.62 -20.20 19.96
CA ALA A 203 13.54 -21.64 20.26
C ALA A 203 13.29 -22.49 19.00
N ASP A 204 12.37 -22.08 18.12
CA ASP A 204 12.08 -22.78 16.87
C ASP A 204 13.32 -22.87 15.96
N VAL A 205 14.07 -21.76 15.85
CA VAL A 205 15.29 -21.69 15.03
C VAL A 205 16.39 -22.56 15.63
N VAL A 206 16.52 -22.56 16.97
CA VAL A 206 17.46 -23.41 17.69
C VAL A 206 17.12 -24.89 17.52
N GLU A 207 15.84 -25.25 17.58
CA GLU A 207 15.37 -26.62 17.36
C GLU A 207 15.69 -27.09 15.93
N PHE A 208 15.32 -26.30 14.93
CA PHE A 208 15.62 -26.59 13.52
C PHE A 208 17.12 -26.76 13.29
N LYS A 209 17.93 -25.82 13.77
CA LYS A 209 19.39 -25.88 13.68
C LYS A 209 19.96 -27.14 14.32
N SER A 210 19.56 -27.45 15.56
CA SER A 210 20.18 -28.50 16.37
C SER A 210 19.74 -29.91 15.97
N ASN A 211 18.47 -30.07 15.60
CA ASN A 211 17.86 -31.39 15.40
C ASN A 211 17.75 -31.79 13.94
N ARG A 212 17.75 -30.83 13.00
CA ARG A 212 17.40 -31.09 11.60
C ARG A 212 18.53 -30.79 10.62
N ILE A 213 19.49 -29.94 10.98
CA ILE A 213 20.54 -29.47 10.07
C ILE A 213 21.93 -29.88 10.57
N SER A 214 22.77 -30.32 9.64
CA SER A 214 24.17 -30.69 9.89
C SER A 214 25.00 -29.51 10.43
N LYS A 215 25.95 -29.82 11.33
CA LYS A 215 26.77 -28.83 12.05
C LYS A 215 27.58 -27.90 11.15
N GLU A 216 27.91 -28.34 9.93
CA GLU A 216 28.66 -27.55 8.95
C GLU A 216 27.93 -26.27 8.50
N PHE A 217 26.60 -26.21 8.62
CA PHE A 217 25.81 -25.04 8.29
C PHE A 217 25.55 -24.10 9.48
N HIS A 218 25.82 -24.54 10.72
CA HIS A 218 25.41 -23.83 11.95
C HIS A 218 25.95 -22.40 12.03
N LYS A 219 27.20 -22.18 11.60
CA LYS A 219 27.80 -20.85 11.61
C LYS A 219 27.07 -19.89 10.66
N GLU A 220 26.81 -20.33 9.43
CA GLU A 220 26.11 -19.52 8.42
C GLU A 220 24.67 -19.22 8.85
N LEU A 221 23.99 -20.20 9.45
CA LEU A 221 22.67 -20.06 10.07
C LEU A 221 22.66 -18.96 11.14
N ASP A 222 23.59 -19.03 12.09
CA ASP A 222 23.64 -18.09 13.21
C ASP A 222 23.96 -16.66 12.74
N GLU A 223 24.91 -16.51 11.81
CA GLU A 223 25.24 -15.21 11.22
C GLU A 223 24.08 -14.63 10.41
N HIS A 224 23.37 -15.46 9.64
CA HIS A 224 22.23 -15.01 8.83
C HIS A 224 21.03 -14.66 9.71
N TRP A 225 20.71 -15.49 10.70
CA TRP A 225 19.62 -15.25 11.64
C TRP A 225 19.84 -13.95 12.40
N LEU A 226 21.05 -13.70 12.88
CA LEU A 226 21.39 -12.45 13.53
C LEU A 226 21.13 -11.22 12.63
N LYS A 227 21.60 -11.27 11.37
CA LYS A 227 21.38 -10.18 10.40
C LYS A 227 19.88 -9.95 10.15
N LEU A 228 19.10 -11.03 10.05
CA LEU A 228 17.64 -10.92 9.93
C LEU A 228 17.03 -10.27 11.17
N LYS A 229 17.36 -10.75 12.38
CA LYS A 229 16.88 -10.15 13.63
C LYS A 229 17.16 -8.65 13.69
N GLN A 230 18.33 -8.20 13.31
CA GLN A 230 18.66 -6.76 13.28
C GLN A 230 17.84 -5.99 12.25
N ARG A 231 17.68 -6.52 11.03
CA ARG A 231 17.02 -5.84 9.91
C ARG A 231 15.50 -5.83 10.01
N THR A 232 14.92 -6.83 10.67
CA THR A 232 13.46 -7.00 10.76
C THR A 232 12.91 -6.69 12.15
N THR A 233 13.69 -6.04 13.02
CA THR A 233 13.17 -5.54 14.30
C THR A 233 12.41 -4.22 14.05
N PRO A 234 11.10 -4.17 14.31
CA PRO A 234 10.31 -2.97 14.05
C PRO A 234 10.73 -1.83 14.97
N GLY A 235 10.70 -0.61 14.46
CA GLY A 235 10.95 0.61 15.20
C GLY A 235 12.40 0.87 15.61
N ILE A 236 13.34 -0.06 15.37
CA ILE A 236 14.76 0.11 15.73
C ILE A 236 15.67 -0.08 14.51
N SER A 237 16.57 0.87 14.28
CA SER A 237 17.59 0.84 13.25
C SER A 237 18.67 -0.18 13.59
N THR A 238 19.16 -0.88 12.57
CA THR A 238 20.30 -1.82 12.69
C THR A 238 21.53 -1.19 13.32
N LYS A 239 21.71 0.13 13.22
CA LYS A 239 22.83 0.87 13.84
C LYS A 239 22.76 0.96 15.36
N CYS A 240 21.59 0.72 15.95
CA CYS A 240 21.37 0.78 17.40
C CYS A 240 21.31 -0.60 18.06
N LEU A 241 21.38 -1.67 17.28
CA LEU A 241 21.40 -3.04 17.79
C LEU A 241 22.82 -3.60 17.69
N THR A 242 23.33 -4.17 18.77
CA THR A 242 24.61 -4.89 18.72
C THR A 242 24.44 -6.24 18.01
N ALA A 243 25.54 -6.94 17.78
CA ALA A 243 25.53 -8.29 17.21
C ALA A 243 24.93 -9.36 18.16
N ASP A 244 24.71 -9.03 19.42
CA ASP A 244 24.27 -9.94 20.46
C ASP A 244 23.13 -9.34 21.29
N PHE A 245 22.39 -8.40 20.71
CA PHE A 245 21.34 -7.69 21.41
C PHE A 245 20.31 -8.67 22.00
N ASP A 246 19.93 -8.42 23.24
CA ASP A 246 18.95 -9.19 23.97
C ASP A 246 17.63 -8.39 24.15
N SER A 247 16.71 -8.97 24.92
CA SER A 247 15.43 -8.33 25.21
C SER A 247 15.57 -7.09 26.09
N GLU A 248 16.61 -6.98 26.92
CA GLU A 248 16.86 -5.81 27.76
C GLU A 248 17.31 -4.63 26.91
N GLN A 249 18.29 -4.84 26.03
CA GLN A 249 18.73 -3.81 25.09
C GLN A 249 17.57 -3.36 24.19
N LEU A 250 16.84 -4.31 23.60
CA LEU A 250 15.71 -3.98 22.73
C LEU A 250 14.62 -3.19 23.48
N PHE A 251 14.29 -3.60 24.71
CA PHE A 251 13.31 -2.89 25.53
C PHE A 251 13.77 -1.47 25.89
N SER A 252 15.06 -1.30 26.16
CA SER A 252 15.66 0.02 26.40
C SER A 252 15.46 0.95 25.21
N GLU A 253 15.72 0.47 23.99
CA GLU A 253 15.51 1.26 22.76
C GLU A 253 14.02 1.57 22.52
N TYR A 254 13.13 0.61 22.74
CA TYR A 254 11.67 0.88 22.69
C TYR A 254 11.25 1.91 23.72
N LYS A 255 11.77 1.85 24.94
CA LYS A 255 11.51 2.85 25.98
C LYS A 255 12.00 4.24 25.55
N MET A 256 13.17 4.32 24.90
CA MET A 256 13.70 5.57 24.33
C MET A 256 12.80 6.16 23.25
N ALA A 257 12.35 5.32 22.32
CA ALA A 257 11.43 5.73 21.25
C ALA A 257 10.06 6.18 21.80
N VAL A 258 9.46 5.40 22.70
CA VAL A 258 8.07 5.60 23.16
C VAL A 258 7.97 6.64 24.28
N ARG A 259 8.78 6.53 25.34
CA ARG A 259 8.66 7.43 26.52
C ARG A 259 9.36 8.76 26.31
N TYR A 260 10.51 8.75 25.67
CA TYR A 260 11.34 9.94 25.48
C TYR A 260 11.22 10.55 24.08
N ARG A 261 10.39 9.95 23.21
CA ARG A 261 10.15 10.42 21.84
C ARG A 261 11.45 10.60 21.03
N SER A 262 12.42 9.72 21.26
CA SER A 262 13.68 9.74 20.51
C SER A 262 13.50 9.08 19.13
N VAL A 263 13.83 9.81 18.06
CA VAL A 263 13.87 9.27 16.69
C VAL A 263 15.25 8.76 16.28
N TYR A 264 16.26 8.89 17.14
CA TYR A 264 17.65 8.57 16.79
C TYR A 264 17.81 7.14 16.29
N CYS A 265 17.14 6.20 16.95
CA CYS A 265 17.15 4.79 16.59
C CYS A 265 15.93 4.35 15.78
N VAL A 266 15.01 5.23 15.42
CA VAL A 266 13.81 4.84 14.68
C VAL A 266 14.06 4.99 13.19
N PRO A 267 13.97 3.93 12.37
CA PRO A 267 14.15 4.04 10.93
C PRO A 267 13.18 5.06 10.31
N GLU A 268 13.58 5.71 9.20
CA GLU A 268 12.68 6.64 8.51
C GLU A 268 11.42 5.95 7.99
N GLY A 269 11.56 4.71 7.55
CA GLY A 269 10.51 3.97 6.86
C GLY A 269 10.19 4.59 5.51
N GLU A 270 9.30 3.95 4.77
CA GLU A 270 8.81 4.48 3.51
C GLU A 270 7.36 4.94 3.68
N LYS A 271 7.08 6.18 3.24
CA LYS A 271 5.71 6.65 3.09
C LYS A 271 5.11 5.95 1.88
N THR A 272 4.58 4.75 2.08
CA THR A 272 3.65 4.18 1.12
C THR A 272 2.40 5.04 1.15
N MET A 273 2.06 5.70 0.04
CA MET A 273 0.80 6.44 -0.07
C MET A 273 -0.33 5.50 0.37
N SER A 274 -1.16 5.95 1.31
CA SER A 274 -2.32 5.17 1.72
C SER A 274 -3.21 4.90 0.49
N THR A 275 -3.98 3.81 0.51
CA THR A 275 -4.93 3.50 -0.58
C THR A 275 -5.84 4.70 -0.87
N SER A 276 -6.24 5.45 0.16
CA SER A 276 -6.97 6.71 0.02
C SER A 276 -6.18 7.81 -0.69
N ASP A 277 -4.91 8.02 -0.32
CA ASP A 277 -4.08 9.05 -0.98
C ASP A 277 -3.86 8.73 -2.45
N LYS A 278 -3.60 7.45 -2.76
CA LYS A 278 -3.43 7.00 -4.14
C LYS A 278 -4.74 7.16 -4.93
N ALA A 279 -5.88 6.81 -4.34
CA ALA A 279 -7.19 6.98 -4.98
C ALA A 279 -7.50 8.46 -5.29
N VAL A 280 -7.23 9.37 -4.34
CA VAL A 280 -7.38 10.82 -4.57
C VAL A 280 -6.49 11.28 -5.70
N LEU A 281 -5.20 10.89 -5.70
CA LEU A 281 -4.26 11.29 -6.75
C LEU A 281 -4.70 10.83 -8.14
N VAL A 282 -5.28 9.63 -8.24
CA VAL A 282 -5.83 9.13 -9.50
C VAL A 282 -7.10 9.82 -9.91
N ILE A 283 -8.04 10.07 -9.00
CA ILE A 283 -9.24 10.82 -9.35
C ILE A 283 -8.84 12.21 -9.86
N CYS A 284 -7.91 12.89 -9.18
CA CYS A 284 -7.36 14.16 -9.64
C CYS A 284 -6.69 14.04 -11.02
N GLY A 285 -5.86 13.02 -11.23
CA GLY A 285 -5.20 12.76 -12.51
C GLY A 285 -6.21 12.51 -13.64
N ALA A 286 -7.23 11.70 -13.39
CA ALA A 286 -8.30 11.40 -14.34
C ALA A 286 -9.08 12.66 -14.73
N VAL A 287 -9.44 13.50 -13.76
CA VAL A 287 -10.11 14.78 -14.00
C VAL A 287 -9.24 15.71 -14.84
N ILE A 288 -7.93 15.80 -14.55
CA ILE A 288 -7.01 16.64 -15.33
C ILE A 288 -6.90 16.14 -16.78
N LEU A 289 -6.77 14.82 -16.98
CA LEU A 289 -6.71 14.22 -18.31
C LEU A 289 -8.01 14.43 -19.10
N ASP A 290 -9.17 14.31 -18.46
CA ASP A 290 -10.47 14.59 -19.07
C ASP A 290 -10.59 16.05 -19.50
N LEU A 291 -10.13 17.00 -18.67
CA LEU A 291 -10.08 18.43 -19.02
C LEU A 291 -9.14 18.72 -20.20
N ILE A 292 -7.97 18.05 -20.26
CA ILE A 292 -7.02 18.20 -21.38
C ILE A 292 -7.64 17.63 -22.66
N ALA A 293 -8.18 16.41 -22.61
CA ALA A 293 -8.83 15.75 -23.73
C ALA A 293 -9.98 16.60 -24.29
N TRP A 294 -10.81 17.15 -23.39
CA TRP A 294 -11.89 18.06 -23.77
C TRP A 294 -11.39 19.32 -24.47
N LYS A 295 -10.33 19.95 -23.93
CA LYS A 295 -9.73 21.13 -24.55
C LYS A 295 -9.18 20.83 -25.95
N LEU A 296 -8.52 19.69 -26.13
CA LEU A 296 -8.00 19.24 -27.43
C LEU A 296 -9.13 18.94 -28.42
N PHE A 297 -10.19 18.27 -27.97
CA PHE A 297 -11.38 18.01 -28.77
C PHE A 297 -12.03 19.31 -29.26
N MET A 298 -12.20 20.28 -28.35
CA MET A 298 -12.75 21.59 -28.70
C MET A 298 -11.86 22.37 -29.67
N LEU A 299 -10.54 22.25 -29.57
CA LEU A 299 -9.61 22.83 -30.55
C LEU A 299 -9.74 22.13 -31.90
N GLY A 300 -9.83 20.80 -31.94
CA GLY A 300 -10.03 20.01 -33.15
C GLY A 300 -11.32 20.38 -33.88
N LEU A 301 -12.43 20.54 -33.15
CA LEU A 301 -13.70 21.00 -33.72
C LEU A 301 -13.58 22.39 -34.35
N LYS A 302 -12.82 23.31 -33.73
CA LYS A 302 -12.56 24.63 -34.33
C LYS A 302 -11.77 24.53 -35.64
N TYR A 303 -10.74 23.68 -35.68
CA TYR A 303 -9.92 23.50 -36.88
C TYR A 303 -10.68 22.83 -38.03
N LEU A 304 -11.54 21.84 -37.74
CA LEU A 304 -12.30 21.11 -38.76
C LEU A 304 -13.54 21.87 -39.25
N GLY A 305 -14.15 22.69 -38.39
CA GLY A 305 -15.38 23.40 -38.71
C GLY A 305 -15.22 24.57 -39.69
N GLY A 306 -14.02 25.13 -39.86
CA GLY A 306 -13.80 26.29 -40.73
C GLY A 306 -14.62 27.54 -40.35
N ILE A 307 -15.19 27.57 -39.14
CA ILE A 307 -15.94 28.71 -38.61
C ILE A 307 -14.93 29.59 -37.85
N TYR A 308 -14.46 30.64 -38.53
CA TYR A 308 -13.91 31.83 -37.91
C TYR A 308 -15.03 32.78 -37.50
#